data_AF-A0A6M2E3B7-F1
#
_entry.id   AF-A0A6M2E3B7-F1
#
_cell.length_a   1.000
_cell.length_b   1.000
_cell.length_c   1.000
_cell.angle_alpha   90.00
_cell.angle_beta   90.00
_cell.angle_gamma   90.00
#
_symmetry.space_group_name_H-M   'P 1'
#
loop_
_entity.id
_entity.type
_entity.pdbx_description
1 polymer ?
#
loop_
_entity_poly.entity_id
_entity_poly.type
_entity_poly.pdbx_seq_one_letter_code
_entity_poly.pdbx_strand_id
1 'polypeptide(L)'
;KIAALAALADKLVSSDHYAGNDIKDKKEQVLNRWKHLKEALIEKRSRLGESQTLQQFSRDADEIENWIAEKLQMAMDESYKDPANIQSKHKKHQAFEAELAANADRIQAVLAVGQNLIDKRKCAGSEDAVQARLGSIADQWE
;
A
#
# COMPACT_ATOMS: atom_id res chain seq x y z
N LYS A 1 -21.08 24.96 -7.30
CA LYS A 1 -20.69 26.30 -6.79
C LYS A 1 -19.76 27.04 -7.78
N ILE A 2 -18.58 26.52 -8.15
CA ILE A 2 -17.70 27.16 -9.17
C ILE A 2 -18.38 27.31 -10.53
N ALA A 3 -19.08 26.28 -11.03
CA ALA A 3 -19.81 26.36 -12.30
C ALA A 3 -20.92 27.43 -12.31
N ALA A 4 -21.64 27.59 -11.19
CA ALA A 4 -22.68 28.61 -11.05
C ALA A 4 -22.08 30.03 -10.99
N LEU A 5 -20.93 30.21 -10.35
CA LEU A 5 -20.18 31.47 -10.34
C LEU A 5 -19.70 31.84 -11.74
N ALA A 6 -19.15 30.86 -12.47
CA ALA A 6 -18.70 31.06 -13.85
C ALA A 6 -19.86 31.48 -14.77
N ALA A 7 -20.99 30.78 -14.69
CA ALA A 7 -22.19 31.10 -15.47
C ALA A 7 -22.78 32.49 -15.13
N LEU A 8 -22.76 32.90 -13.87
CA LEU A 8 -23.20 34.23 -13.46
C LEU A 8 -22.25 35.32 -13.98
N ALA A 9 -20.94 35.10 -13.89
CA ALA A 9 -19.94 36.02 -14.43
C ALA A 9 -20.10 36.17 -15.96
N ASP A 10 -20.32 35.06 -16.68
CA ASP A 10 -20.58 35.10 -18.12
C ASP A 10 -21.84 35.88 -18.47
N LYS A 11 -22.90 35.72 -17.68
CA LYS A 11 -24.15 36.49 -17.85
C LYS A 11 -23.91 38.00 -17.68
N LEU A 12 -23.21 38.41 -16.61
CA LEU A 12 -22.91 39.82 -16.35
C LEU A 12 -22.04 40.45 -17.45
N VAL A 13 -21.03 39.72 -17.93
CA VAL A 13 -20.20 40.17 -19.05
C VAL A 13 -21.02 40.28 -20.34
N SER A 14 -21.93 39.34 -20.61
CA SER A 14 -22.81 39.39 -21.80
C SER A 14 -23.86 40.50 -21.76
N SER A 15 -24.20 41.01 -20.57
CA SER A 15 -25.11 42.14 -20.37
C SER A 15 -24.43 43.51 -20.46
N ASP A 16 -23.17 43.57 -20.92
CA ASP A 16 -22.36 44.78 -21.01
C ASP A 16 -22.25 45.54 -19.66
N HIS A 17 -22.07 44.77 -18.58
CA HIS A 17 -21.96 45.32 -17.23
C HIS A 17 -20.74 46.25 -17.13
N TYR A 18 -20.90 47.40 -16.46
CA TYR A 18 -19.87 48.45 -16.35
C TYR A 18 -18.49 47.96 -15.83
N ALA A 19 -18.50 46.89 -15.02
CA ALA A 19 -17.31 46.23 -14.48
C ALA A 19 -16.95 44.92 -15.22
N GLY A 20 -17.34 44.75 -16.48
CA GLY A 20 -17.22 43.49 -17.23
C GLY A 20 -15.79 42.94 -17.30
N ASN A 21 -14.79 43.81 -17.49
CA ASN A 21 -13.38 43.42 -17.51
C ASN A 21 -12.93 42.88 -16.15
N ASP A 22 -13.22 43.59 -15.06
CA ASP A 22 -12.89 43.16 -13.69
C ASP A 22 -13.57 41.82 -13.33
N ILE A 23 -14.82 41.65 -13.75
CA ILE A 23 -15.59 40.41 -13.54
C ILE A 23 -14.94 39.25 -14.30
N LYS A 24 -14.52 39.46 -15.56
CA LYS A 24 -13.85 38.46 -16.38
C LYS A 24 -12.51 38.05 -15.76
N ASP A 25 -11.68 39.01 -15.37
CA ASP A 25 -10.39 38.76 -14.74
C ASP A 25 -10.56 38.01 -13.42
N LYS A 26 -11.56 38.39 -12.61
CA LYS A 26 -11.85 37.71 -11.35
C LYS A 26 -12.34 36.29 -11.56
N LYS A 27 -13.21 36.07 -12.56
CA LYS A 27 -13.68 34.73 -12.96
C LYS A 27 -12.47 33.85 -13.33
N GLU A 28 -11.58 34.34 -14.18
CA GLU A 28 -10.42 33.59 -14.64
C GLU A 28 -9.47 33.25 -13.48
N GLN A 29 -9.19 34.20 -12.58
CA GLN A 29 -8.41 33.95 -11.36
C GLN A 29 -9.03 32.85 -10.49
N VAL A 30 -10.36 32.88 -10.29
CA VAL A 30 -11.06 31.87 -9.48
C VAL A 30 -11.00 30.49 -10.15
N LEU A 31 -11.19 30.42 -11.47
CA LEU A 31 -11.12 29.17 -12.23
C LEU A 31 -9.70 28.57 -12.20
N ASN A 32 -8.67 29.39 -12.38
CA ASN A 32 -7.28 28.95 -12.33
C ASN A 32 -6.92 28.42 -10.92
N ARG A 33 -7.29 29.16 -9.86
CA ARG A 33 -7.10 28.69 -8.47
C ARG A 33 -7.83 27.38 -8.20
N TRP A 34 -9.05 27.24 -8.71
CA TRP A 34 -9.82 26.01 -8.56
C TRP A 34 -9.18 24.83 -9.29
N LYS A 35 -8.68 25.05 -10.51
CA LYS A 35 -7.95 24.03 -11.28
C LYS A 35 -6.72 23.54 -10.51
N HIS A 36 -5.86 24.47 -10.06
CA HIS A 36 -4.67 24.12 -9.30
C HIS A 36 -5.00 23.40 -7.98
N LEU A 37 -6.04 23.83 -7.27
CA LEU A 37 -6.49 23.15 -6.06
C LEU A 37 -6.91 21.70 -6.37
N LYS A 38 -7.67 21.49 -7.45
CA LYS A 38 -8.11 20.16 -7.85
C LYS A 38 -6.92 19.25 -8.19
N GLU A 39 -5.96 19.76 -8.95
CA GLU A 39 -4.72 19.04 -9.29
C GLU A 39 -3.94 18.66 -8.03
N ALA A 40 -3.71 19.62 -7.12
CA ALA A 40 -3.01 19.38 -5.86
C ALA A 40 -3.73 18.36 -4.95
N LEU A 41 -5.07 18.38 -4.92
CA LEU A 41 -5.85 17.40 -4.15
C LEU A 41 -5.78 15.99 -4.74
N ILE A 42 -5.78 15.86 -6.06
CA ILE A 42 -5.62 14.57 -6.75
C ILE A 42 -4.23 13.99 -6.43
N GLU A 43 -3.19 14.82 -6.57
CA GLU A 43 -1.82 14.42 -6.25
C GLU A 43 -1.67 14.01 -4.78
N LYS A 44 -2.21 14.82 -3.85
CA LYS A 44 -2.19 14.49 -2.42
C LYS A 44 -2.90 13.17 -2.13
N ARG A 45 -4.04 12.91 -2.78
CA ARG A 45 -4.77 11.63 -2.64
C ARG A 45 -3.95 10.45 -3.15
N SER A 46 -3.26 10.60 -4.29
CA SER A 46 -2.37 9.55 -4.83
C SER A 46 -1.26 9.22 -3.85
N ARG A 47 -0.52 10.25 -3.38
CA ARG A 47 0.59 10.07 -2.43
C ARG A 47 0.14 9.45 -1.11
N LEU A 48 -1.03 9.82 -0.59
CA LEU A 48 -1.61 9.21 0.61
C LEU A 48 -1.95 7.73 0.38
N GLY A 49 -2.55 7.38 -0.76
CA GLY A 49 -2.84 5.98 -1.10
C GLY A 49 -1.58 5.14 -1.26
N GLU A 50 -0.53 5.70 -1.84
CA GLU A 50 0.80 5.07 -1.95
C GLU A 50 1.40 4.82 -0.57
N SER A 51 1.44 5.83 0.29
CA SER A 51 1.94 5.71 1.66
C SER A 51 1.14 4.70 2.49
N GLN A 52 -0.19 4.67 2.35
CA GLN A 52 -1.04 3.69 3.01
C GLN A 52 -0.71 2.26 2.56
N THR A 53 -0.51 2.05 1.26
CA THR A 53 -0.19 0.72 0.71
C THR A 53 1.18 0.25 1.19
N LEU A 54 2.19 1.14 1.17
CA LEU A 54 3.52 0.84 1.67
C LEU A 54 3.51 0.48 3.17
N GLN A 55 2.78 1.23 4.00
CA GLN A 55 2.65 0.92 5.43
C GLN A 55 1.93 -0.41 5.68
N GLN A 56 0.90 -0.73 4.89
CA GLN A 56 0.23 -2.02 4.99
C GLN A 56 1.18 -3.16 4.64
N PHE A 57 1.91 -3.05 3.53
CA PHE A 57 2.97 -3.99 3.17
C PHE A 57 3.99 -4.17 4.29
N SER A 58 4.50 -3.08 4.87
CA SER A 58 5.48 -3.16 5.95
C SER A 58 4.95 -3.94 7.15
N ARG A 59 3.70 -3.71 7.57
CA ARG A 59 3.06 -4.46 8.65
C ARG A 59 2.91 -5.94 8.31
N ASP A 60 2.37 -6.23 7.13
CA ASP A 60 2.14 -7.61 6.71
C ASP A 60 3.48 -8.39 6.59
N ALA A 61 4.53 -7.72 6.13
CA ALA A 61 5.87 -8.25 6.07
C ALA A 61 6.46 -8.50 7.47
N ASP A 62 6.36 -7.55 8.39
CA ASP A 62 6.83 -7.74 9.78
C ASP A 62 6.11 -8.92 10.46
N GLU A 63 4.80 -9.08 10.22
CA GLU A 63 4.04 -10.22 10.74
C GLU A 63 4.51 -11.56 10.15
N ILE A 64 4.78 -11.60 8.84
CA ILE A 64 5.29 -12.80 8.18
C ILE A 64 6.70 -13.14 8.65
N GLU A 65 7.60 -12.14 8.74
CA GLU A 65 8.97 -12.34 9.24
C GLU A 65 8.97 -12.93 10.65
N ASN A 66 8.15 -12.38 11.56
CA ASN A 66 8.02 -12.90 12.92
C ASN A 66 7.46 -14.32 12.93
N TRP A 67 6.42 -14.59 12.13
CA TRP A 67 5.83 -15.92 12.04
C TRP A 67 6.82 -16.95 11.49
N ILE A 68 7.56 -16.63 10.42
CA ILE A 68 8.60 -17.53 9.88
C ILE A 68 9.66 -17.81 10.93
N ALA A 69 10.15 -16.79 11.64
CA ALA A 69 11.13 -16.95 12.71
C ALA A 69 10.63 -17.90 13.82
N GLU A 70 9.37 -17.76 14.26
CA GLU A 70 8.76 -18.68 15.23
C GLU A 70 8.70 -20.12 14.69
N LYS A 71 8.32 -20.32 13.42
CA LYS A 71 8.26 -21.65 12.81
C LYS A 71 9.63 -22.28 12.63
N LEU A 72 10.65 -21.51 12.26
CA LEU A 72 12.03 -21.98 12.21
C LEU A 72 12.52 -22.42 13.59
N GLN A 73 12.23 -21.65 14.64
CA GLN A 73 12.56 -22.07 16.01
C GLN A 73 11.88 -23.39 16.41
N MET A 74 10.60 -23.56 16.08
CA MET A 74 9.88 -24.82 16.30
C MET A 74 10.48 -25.98 15.50
N ALA A 75 10.91 -25.74 14.26
CA ALA A 75 11.53 -26.77 13.42
C ALA A 75 12.92 -27.18 13.93
N MET A 76 13.66 -26.26 14.55
CA MET A 76 14.96 -26.53 15.16
C MET A 76 14.88 -27.17 16.56
N ASP A 77 13.68 -27.29 17.14
CA ASP A 77 13.50 -27.98 18.42
C ASP A 77 13.95 -29.46 18.31
N GLU A 78 14.97 -29.82 19.09
CA GLU A 78 15.55 -31.16 19.09
C GLU A 78 14.75 -32.19 19.89
N SER A 79 13.51 -31.88 20.26
CA SER A 79 12.60 -32.83 20.92
C SER A 79 12.36 -34.12 20.10
N TYR A 80 12.78 -34.18 18.83
CA TYR A 80 12.86 -35.41 18.03
C TYR A 80 13.83 -36.47 18.58
N LYS A 81 14.80 -36.10 19.44
CA LYS A 81 15.81 -37.03 20.01
C LYS A 81 15.27 -37.95 21.12
N ASP A 82 14.09 -37.68 21.67
CA ASP A 82 13.41 -38.57 22.63
C ASP A 82 12.38 -39.46 21.92
N PRO A 83 12.60 -40.79 21.79
CA PRO A 83 11.71 -41.71 21.07
C PRO A 83 10.36 -42.00 21.77
N ALA A 84 10.04 -41.38 22.90
CA ALA A 84 8.75 -41.58 23.55
C ALA A 84 7.57 -41.08 22.68
N ASN A 85 6.69 -42.01 22.31
CA ASN A 85 5.42 -41.81 21.59
C ASN A 85 5.52 -41.18 20.19
N ILE A 86 6.04 -41.95 19.24
CA ILE A 86 6.15 -41.62 17.80
C ILE A 86 4.83 -41.15 17.15
N GLN A 87 3.67 -41.68 17.57
CA GLN A 87 2.36 -41.27 17.05
C GLN A 87 2.01 -39.83 17.43
N SER A 88 2.36 -39.41 18.65
CA SER A 88 2.16 -38.02 19.10
C SER A 88 3.01 -37.05 18.28
N LYS A 89 4.27 -37.41 17.99
CA LYS A 89 5.16 -36.60 17.14
C LYS A 89 4.64 -36.50 15.71
N HIS A 90 4.19 -37.61 15.13
CA HIS A 90 3.61 -37.61 13.79
C HIS A 90 2.42 -36.65 13.67
N LYS A 91 1.50 -36.65 14.65
CA LYS A 91 0.37 -35.71 14.66
C LYS A 91 0.82 -34.25 14.77
N LYS A 92 1.82 -33.95 15.60
CA LYS A 92 2.39 -32.59 15.70
C LYS A 92 3.02 -32.15 14.39
N HIS A 93 3.74 -33.03 13.72
CA HIS A 93 4.34 -32.73 12.41
C HIS A 93 3.28 -32.47 11.34
N GLN A 94 2.23 -33.30 11.27
CA GLN A 94 1.11 -33.05 10.34
C GLN A 94 0.41 -31.72 10.60
N ALA A 95 0.25 -31.33 11.88
CA ALA A 95 -0.32 -30.02 12.22
C ALA A 95 0.61 -28.87 11.76
N PHE A 96 1.92 -29.04 11.95
CA PHE A 96 2.91 -28.08 11.46
C PHE A 96 2.88 -27.93 9.93
N GLU A 97 2.87 -29.04 9.18
CA GLU A 97 2.77 -29.02 7.72
C GLU A 97 1.45 -28.36 7.24
N ALA A 98 0.33 -28.64 7.91
CA ALA A 98 -0.94 -28.01 7.59
C ALA A 98 -0.91 -26.49 7.84
N GLU A 99 -0.25 -26.04 8.92
CA GLU A 99 -0.05 -24.61 9.19
C GLU A 99 0.86 -23.94 8.15
N LEU A 100 1.92 -24.62 7.70
CA LEU A 100 2.78 -24.12 6.62
C LEU A 100 1.97 -23.95 5.32
N ALA A 101 1.21 -24.98 4.93
CA ALA A 101 0.40 -24.95 3.72
C ALA A 101 -0.66 -23.82 3.77
N ALA A 102 -1.29 -23.60 4.93
CA ALA A 102 -2.29 -22.55 5.11
C ALA A 102 -1.72 -21.12 5.04
N ASN A 103 -0.43 -20.94 5.37
CA ASN A 103 0.21 -19.62 5.36
C ASN A 103 1.02 -19.34 4.08
N ALA A 104 1.27 -20.36 3.24
CA ALA A 104 1.98 -20.19 1.96
C ALA A 104 1.33 -19.11 1.07
N ASP A 105 0.00 -19.11 0.96
CA ASP A 105 -0.74 -18.11 0.17
C ASP A 105 -0.57 -16.69 0.73
N ARG A 106 -0.47 -16.54 2.06
CA ARG A 106 -0.28 -15.25 2.72
C ARG A 106 1.12 -14.69 2.45
N ILE A 107 2.14 -15.56 2.46
CA ILE A 107 3.51 -15.18 2.09
C ILE A 107 3.57 -14.74 0.63
N GLN A 108 2.98 -15.53 -0.27
CA GLN A 108 2.91 -15.18 -1.70
C GLN A 108 2.17 -13.85 -1.93
N ALA A 109 1.11 -13.57 -1.18
CA ALA A 109 0.40 -12.30 -1.24
C ALA A 109 1.30 -11.12 -0.83
N VAL A 110 2.05 -11.23 0.27
CA VAL A 110 3.00 -10.19 0.70
C VAL A 110 4.09 -9.96 -0.34
N LEU A 111 4.65 -11.04 -0.90
CA LEU A 111 5.66 -10.94 -1.95
C LEU A 111 5.12 -10.23 -3.20
N ALA A 112 3.92 -10.60 -3.65
CA ALA A 112 3.25 -9.99 -4.79
C ALA A 112 2.95 -8.49 -4.56
N VAL A 113 2.51 -8.12 -3.35
CA VAL A 113 2.27 -6.71 -3.00
C VAL A 113 3.57 -5.91 -3.03
N GLY A 114 4.65 -6.42 -2.43
CA GLY A 114 5.94 -5.74 -2.45
C GLY A 114 6.50 -5.58 -3.87
N GLN A 115 6.41 -6.63 -4.71
CA GLN A 115 6.82 -6.53 -6.11
C GLN A 115 6.00 -5.48 -6.86
N ASN A 116 4.69 -5.41 -6.61
CA ASN A 116 3.82 -4.40 -7.23
C ASN A 116 4.19 -2.96 -6.83
N LEU A 117 4.63 -2.76 -5.58
CA LEU A 117 5.10 -1.46 -5.09
C LEU A 117 6.36 -1.01 -5.85
N ILE A 118 7.30 -1.93 -6.07
CA ILE A 118 8.55 -1.68 -6.82
C ILE A 118 8.25 -1.38 -8.29
N ASP A 119 7.47 -2.25 -8.95
CA ASP A 119 7.14 -2.12 -10.38
C ASP A 119 6.47 -0.79 -10.70
N LYS A 120 5.59 -0.32 -9.79
CA LYS A 120 4.87 0.95 -9.94
C LYS A 120 5.65 2.16 -9.42
N ARG A 121 6.86 1.97 -8.88
CA ARG A 121 7.66 3.01 -8.20
C ARG A 121 6.88 3.75 -7.11
N LYS A 122 6.10 2.99 -6.34
CA LYS A 122 5.24 3.47 -5.26
C LYS A 122 5.87 3.30 -3.88
N CYS A 123 7.19 3.25 -3.81
CA CYS A 123 7.93 3.09 -2.56
C CYS A 123 8.42 4.42 -1.97
N ALA A 124 8.06 5.56 -2.58
CA ALA A 124 8.50 6.88 -2.11
C ALA A 124 10.03 7.00 -1.91
N GLY A 125 10.84 6.32 -2.74
CA GLY A 125 12.30 6.29 -2.62
C GLY A 125 12.87 5.16 -1.75
N SER A 126 12.02 4.25 -1.24
CA SER A 126 12.43 3.09 -0.43
C SER A 126 12.43 1.76 -1.21
N GLU A 127 12.54 1.81 -2.54
CA GLU A 127 12.51 0.63 -3.42
C GLU A 127 13.54 -0.43 -3.00
N ASP A 128 14.77 -0.02 -2.69
CA ASP A 128 15.85 -0.93 -2.26
C ASP A 128 15.51 -1.63 -0.93
N ALA A 129 14.86 -0.93 0.00
CA ALA A 129 14.46 -1.51 1.28
C ALA A 129 13.33 -2.54 1.11
N VAL A 130 12.35 -2.23 0.25
CA VAL A 130 11.29 -3.18 -0.11
C VAL A 130 11.90 -4.42 -0.80
N GLN A 131 12.83 -4.23 -1.74
CA GLN A 131 13.49 -5.32 -2.45
C GLN A 131 14.31 -6.21 -1.50
N ALA A 132 15.08 -5.62 -0.60
CA ALA A 132 15.87 -6.37 0.39
C ALA A 132 14.98 -7.20 1.31
N ARG A 133 13.85 -6.64 1.73
CA ARG A 133 12.86 -7.32 2.57
C ARG A 133 12.18 -8.48 1.84
N LEU A 134 11.82 -8.29 0.57
CA LEU A 134 11.29 -9.38 -0.27
C LEU A 134 12.28 -10.54 -0.39
N GLY A 135 13.56 -10.23 -0.64
CA GLY A 135 14.62 -11.23 -0.68
C GLY A 135 14.72 -11.99 0.64
N SER A 136 14.76 -11.28 1.77
CA SER A 136 14.86 -11.94 3.07
C SER A 136 13.67 -12.85 3.39
N ILE A 137 12.44 -12.44 3.08
CA ILE A 137 11.24 -13.27 3.29
C ILE A 137 11.27 -14.51 2.39
N ALA A 138 11.71 -14.37 1.13
CA ALA A 138 11.84 -15.50 0.22
C ALA A 138 12.92 -16.49 0.71
N ASP A 139 14.10 -15.98 1.08
CA ASP A 139 15.23 -16.78 1.56
C ASP A 139 14.92 -17.53 2.86
N GLN A 140 14.13 -16.95 3.77
CA GLN A 140 13.73 -17.61 5.02
C GLN A 140 12.59 -18.63 4.83
N TRP A 141 11.85 -18.55 3.72
CA TRP A 141 10.74 -19.44 3.43
C TRP A 141 11.15 -20.70 2.65
N GLU A 142 12.20 -20.63 1.83
CA GLU A 142 12.82 -21.79 1.17
C GLU A 142 13.53 -22.73 2.17
#